data_AF-K6UWE5-F1
#
_entry.id   AF-K6UWE5-F1
#
_cell.length_a   1.000
_cell.length_b   1.000
_cell.length_c   1.000
_cell.angle_alpha   90.00
_cell.angle_beta   90.00
_cell.angle_gamma   90.00
#
_symmetry.space_group_name_H-M   'P 1'
#
loop_
_entity.id
_entity.type
_entity.pdbx_description
1 polymer ?
#
loop_
_entity_poly.entity_id
_entity_poly.type
_entity_poly.pdbx_seq_one_letter_code
_entity_poly.pdbx_strand_id
1 'polypeptide(L)'
;MVMLAEEKYQNVPPENNNSTSLDDDIKDLIYCVRTNDIEEVKKILQHRNISSINDVKDENKNTLLHFACVNNNVDMIRFLLYECAIGHNQLNASGNSPLMWAIQNKHCEAVKEKRIYHSGKKKTKLYEHMRKDFLQISLVKDGYQLSAHVKNKINSMNFFGNIFSDDHDGSLGNGDSRQGVGGATLNGQGETWGKQIRLYKEANKIDLLKKNEFDKSILSEAFNAQDENILHLVLSHPMSSVLDEQDGRAVSGMCSGVANRGDSAPNSHNDTAFTTNLADVKIIQECTRQLLINEKAKVKSGESEEEAIIRIREIGLNYFGNSFEDGKTSGEEVHSHNDITGINIWECCLMISKWISDLCLQNSTLFSNKVVLELGAGSGLASISLFTHANIFRNGTNQGPNQVVITDVNPFTLSNISHNVLLNEELFGHLDSAWRSK
;
A
#
# COMPACT_ATOMS: atom_id res chain seq x y z
N MET A 1 24.64 -13.29 -3.00
CA MET A 1 25.80 -14.02 -2.43
C MET A 1 25.26 -14.82 -1.26
N VAL A 2 25.02 -16.11 -1.49
CA VAL A 2 24.41 -17.04 -0.53
C VAL A 2 25.52 -17.52 0.41
N MET A 3 25.37 -17.31 1.71
CA MET A 3 26.23 -17.90 2.74
C MET A 3 25.57 -19.18 3.24
N LEU A 4 26.14 -20.32 2.82
CA LEU A 4 25.91 -21.63 3.41
C LEU A 4 26.61 -21.66 4.78
N ALA A 5 25.89 -22.05 5.83
CA ALA A 5 26.49 -22.45 7.10
C ALA A 5 26.22 -23.95 7.30
N GLU A 6 27.28 -24.74 7.18
CA GLU A 6 27.35 -26.12 7.64
C GLU A 6 27.46 -26.12 9.17
N GLU A 7 26.65 -26.90 9.88
CA GLU A 7 26.98 -27.28 11.24
C GLU A 7 26.83 -28.78 11.50
N LYS A 8 27.76 -29.24 12.34
CA LYS A 8 28.22 -30.61 12.54
C LYS A 8 27.34 -31.36 13.53
N TYR A 9 27.12 -32.64 13.24
CA TYR A 9 26.52 -33.60 14.17
C TYR A 9 27.39 -33.81 15.42
N GLN A 10 26.77 -33.69 16.60
CA GLN A 10 27.25 -34.28 17.84
C GLN A 10 26.13 -35.10 18.52
N ASN A 11 26.49 -36.33 18.89
CA ASN A 11 25.63 -37.37 19.47
C ASN A 11 25.00 -36.98 20.81
N VAL A 12 23.69 -37.24 20.95
CA VAL A 12 22.93 -37.20 22.21
C VAL A 12 22.09 -38.51 22.30
N PRO A 13 22.00 -39.17 23.49
CA PRO A 13 21.48 -40.54 23.66
C PRO A 13 19.95 -40.67 23.46
N PRO A 14 19.40 -41.90 23.32
CA PRO A 14 18.09 -42.10 22.73
C PRO A 14 16.97 -41.85 23.75
N GLU A 15 16.12 -40.86 23.48
CA GLU A 15 14.88 -40.65 24.22
C GLU A 15 13.66 -40.90 23.32
N ASN A 16 12.79 -41.80 23.78
CA ASN A 16 11.40 -42.03 23.37
C ASN A 16 11.06 -42.22 21.87
N ASN A 17 10.98 -43.48 21.45
CA ASN A 17 10.66 -43.94 20.07
C ASN A 17 9.26 -43.56 19.50
N ASN A 18 8.47 -42.70 20.17
CA ASN A 18 7.22 -42.16 19.62
C ASN A 18 7.29 -40.66 19.27
N SER A 19 8.29 -39.91 19.77
CA SER A 19 8.47 -38.49 19.41
C SER A 19 9.32 -38.32 18.15
N THR A 20 10.24 -39.23 17.89
CA THR A 20 11.11 -39.21 16.70
C THR A 20 10.35 -39.44 15.40
N SER A 21 9.37 -40.35 15.39
CA SER A 21 8.58 -40.62 14.16
C SER A 21 7.69 -39.44 13.76
N LEU A 22 7.10 -38.73 14.73
CA LEU A 22 6.25 -37.57 14.44
C LEU A 22 7.07 -36.37 13.96
N ASP A 23 8.28 -36.17 14.48
CA ASP A 23 9.18 -35.11 14.03
C ASP A 23 9.68 -35.36 12.60
N ASP A 24 9.98 -36.61 12.26
CA ASP A 24 10.33 -37.01 10.90
C ASP A 24 9.13 -36.83 9.93
N ASP A 25 7.90 -37.18 10.36
CA ASP A 25 6.67 -36.93 9.60
C ASP A 25 6.44 -35.43 9.32
N ILE A 26 6.75 -34.57 10.28
CA ILE A 26 6.63 -33.10 10.16
C ILE A 26 7.68 -32.58 9.17
N LYS A 27 8.93 -33.07 9.24
CA LYS A 27 9.99 -32.69 8.31
C LYS A 27 9.67 -33.12 6.89
N ASP A 28 9.19 -34.34 6.70
CA ASP A 28 8.71 -34.87 5.41
C ASP A 28 7.61 -33.96 4.85
N LEU A 29 6.62 -33.60 5.67
CA LEU A 29 5.52 -32.73 5.26
C LEU A 29 6.02 -31.33 4.85
N ILE A 30 6.91 -30.72 5.63
CA ILE A 30 7.51 -29.42 5.33
C ILE A 30 8.29 -29.50 4.00
N TYR A 31 9.04 -30.58 3.78
CA TYR A 31 9.78 -30.78 2.54
C TYR A 31 8.84 -30.86 1.32
N CYS A 32 7.77 -31.66 1.39
CA CYS A 32 6.78 -31.75 0.31
C CYS A 32 6.10 -30.40 0.03
N VAL A 33 5.82 -29.60 1.06
CA VAL A 33 5.27 -28.24 0.89
C VAL A 33 6.27 -27.31 0.18
N ARG A 34 7.56 -27.41 0.51
CA ARG A 34 8.61 -26.63 -0.16
C ARG A 34 8.76 -27.00 -1.64
N THR A 35 8.60 -28.28 -1.98
CA THR A 35 8.72 -28.79 -3.36
C THR A 35 7.41 -28.76 -4.16
N ASN A 36 6.31 -28.24 -3.59
CA ASN A 36 4.99 -28.16 -4.21
C ASN A 36 4.37 -29.54 -4.55
N ASP A 37 4.73 -30.60 -3.81
CA ASP A 37 4.21 -31.95 -4.02
C ASP A 37 2.89 -32.18 -3.28
N ILE A 38 1.80 -31.68 -3.86
CA ILE A 38 0.45 -31.74 -3.26
C ILE A 38 -0.03 -33.19 -3.10
N GLU A 39 0.33 -34.10 -4.00
CA GLU A 39 -0.12 -35.49 -3.91
C GLU A 39 0.52 -36.21 -2.72
N GLU A 40 1.82 -35.99 -2.47
CA GLU A 40 2.48 -36.56 -1.31
C GLU A 40 1.99 -35.91 -0.01
N VAL A 41 1.75 -34.59 0.00
CA VAL A 41 1.10 -33.91 1.14
C VAL A 41 -0.25 -34.57 1.46
N LYS A 42 -1.09 -34.87 0.46
CA LYS A 42 -2.37 -35.56 0.66
C LYS A 42 -2.19 -36.95 1.30
N LYS A 43 -1.22 -37.74 0.82
CA LYS A 43 -0.94 -39.06 1.40
C LYS A 43 -0.48 -38.97 2.85
N ILE A 44 0.40 -38.00 3.17
CA ILE A 44 0.89 -37.77 4.53
C ILE A 44 -0.28 -37.40 5.46
N LEU A 45 -1.13 -36.46 5.05
CA LEU A 45 -2.30 -36.06 5.85
C LEU A 45 -3.31 -37.23 6.05
N GLN A 46 -3.45 -38.10 5.04
CA GLN A 46 -4.29 -39.29 5.11
C GLN A 46 -3.77 -40.33 6.12
N HIS A 47 -2.51 -40.73 6.00
CA HIS A 47 -2.01 -41.95 6.65
C HIS A 47 -1.21 -41.69 7.93
N ARG A 48 -0.62 -40.49 8.09
CA ARG A 48 0.25 -40.17 9.25
C ARG A 48 -0.50 -39.48 10.38
N ASN A 49 0.11 -39.39 11.56
CA ASN A 49 -0.58 -39.02 12.81
C ASN A 49 -0.64 -37.51 13.05
N ILE A 50 -0.96 -36.72 12.02
CA ILE A 50 -1.07 -35.26 12.10
C ILE A 50 -2.51 -34.89 12.45
N SER A 51 -2.71 -34.44 13.68
CA SER A 51 -4.04 -34.13 14.23
C SER A 51 -4.54 -32.72 13.88
N SER A 52 -3.62 -31.81 13.54
CA SER A 52 -3.94 -30.42 13.23
C SER A 52 -2.82 -29.83 12.39
N ILE A 53 -3.15 -29.37 11.18
CA ILE A 53 -2.17 -28.79 10.26
C ILE A 53 -1.64 -27.43 10.76
N ASN A 54 -2.38 -26.76 11.66
CA ASN A 54 -2.03 -25.46 12.21
C ASN A 54 -0.93 -25.52 13.29
N ASP A 55 -0.75 -26.69 13.88
CA ASP A 55 0.25 -26.93 14.92
C ASP A 55 1.61 -27.33 14.34
N VAL A 56 1.66 -27.66 13.04
CA VAL A 56 2.88 -28.01 12.32
C VAL A 56 3.74 -26.77 12.11
N LYS A 57 4.88 -26.71 12.80
CA LYS A 57 5.86 -25.61 12.73
C LYS A 57 7.28 -26.16 12.80
N ASP A 58 8.22 -25.47 12.15
CA ASP A 58 9.65 -25.74 12.34
C ASP A 58 10.18 -25.11 13.65
N GLU A 59 11.47 -25.29 13.92
CA GLU A 59 12.18 -24.73 15.08
C GLU A 59 12.07 -23.19 15.18
N ASN A 60 11.93 -22.52 14.03
CA ASN A 60 11.77 -21.08 13.92
C ASN A 60 10.29 -20.64 13.95
N LYS A 61 9.37 -21.54 14.33
CA LYS A 61 7.92 -21.32 14.35
C LYS A 61 7.30 -21.02 12.97
N ASN A 62 7.99 -21.35 11.88
CA ASN A 62 7.47 -21.20 10.53
C ASN A 62 6.39 -22.25 10.26
N THR A 63 5.21 -21.80 9.81
CA THR A 63 4.12 -22.68 9.39
C THR A 63 4.30 -23.17 7.96
N LEU A 64 3.53 -24.18 7.53
CA LEU A 64 3.52 -24.65 6.14
C LEU A 64 3.24 -23.50 5.13
N LEU A 65 2.39 -22.54 5.49
CA LEU A 65 2.10 -21.41 4.61
C LEU A 65 3.31 -20.48 4.43
N HIS A 66 4.18 -20.34 5.44
CA HIS A 66 5.44 -19.60 5.28
C HIS A 66 6.30 -20.22 4.18
N PHE A 67 6.47 -21.55 4.20
CA PHE A 67 7.25 -22.27 3.20
C PHE A 67 6.64 -22.22 1.79
N ALA A 68 5.32 -22.29 1.68
CA ALA A 68 4.64 -22.15 0.40
C ALA A 68 4.80 -20.72 -0.18
N CYS A 69 4.73 -19.69 0.68
CA CYS A 69 4.87 -18.28 0.29
C CYS A 69 6.30 -17.91 -0.12
N VAL A 70 7.32 -18.37 0.60
CA VAL A 70 8.73 -18.05 0.27
C VAL A 70 9.20 -18.69 -1.04
N ASN A 71 8.56 -19.78 -1.49
CA ASN A 71 8.90 -20.45 -2.74
C ASN A 71 7.96 -20.09 -3.90
N ASN A 72 6.98 -19.18 -3.69
CA ASN A 72 5.95 -18.85 -4.67
C ASN A 72 5.15 -20.06 -5.18
N ASN A 73 4.92 -21.06 -4.33
CA ASN A 73 4.20 -22.29 -4.69
C ASN A 73 2.68 -22.03 -4.71
N VAL A 74 2.19 -21.33 -5.74
CA VAL A 74 0.79 -20.86 -5.87
C VAL A 74 -0.22 -21.99 -5.67
N ASP A 75 -0.02 -23.15 -6.32
CA ASP A 75 -0.93 -24.29 -6.20
C ASP A 75 -0.95 -24.84 -4.76
N MET A 76 0.20 -24.90 -4.07
CA MET A 76 0.26 -25.28 -2.64
C MET A 76 -0.38 -24.23 -1.74
N ILE A 77 -0.18 -22.93 -2.00
CA ILE A 77 -0.83 -21.85 -1.25
C ILE A 77 -2.35 -21.99 -1.34
N ARG A 78 -2.87 -22.22 -2.56
CA ARG A 78 -4.29 -22.48 -2.80
C ARG A 78 -4.76 -23.71 -2.03
N PHE A 79 -4.07 -24.84 -2.16
CA PHE A 79 -4.39 -26.06 -1.43
C PHE A 79 -4.44 -25.84 0.10
N LEU A 80 -3.43 -25.19 0.68
CA LEU A 80 -3.36 -24.95 2.13
C LEU A 80 -4.46 -24.00 2.63
N LEU A 81 -4.76 -22.94 1.88
CA LEU A 81 -5.80 -21.96 2.25
C LEU A 81 -7.22 -22.50 2.06
N TYR A 82 -7.44 -23.20 0.94
CA TYR A 82 -8.79 -23.55 0.47
C TYR A 82 -9.23 -24.96 0.87
N GLU A 83 -8.30 -25.94 0.89
CA GLU A 83 -8.61 -27.33 1.28
C GLU A 83 -8.28 -27.62 2.75
N CYS A 84 -7.21 -27.03 3.28
CA CYS A 84 -6.74 -27.29 4.64
C CYS A 84 -7.14 -26.22 5.67
N ALA A 85 -7.70 -25.08 5.22
CA ALA A 85 -8.09 -23.95 6.08
C ALA A 85 -6.99 -23.53 7.07
N ILE A 86 -5.74 -23.50 6.62
CA ILE A 86 -4.61 -23.14 7.48
C ILE A 86 -4.74 -21.70 7.98
N GLY A 87 -4.30 -21.42 9.20
CA GLY A 87 -4.20 -20.08 9.75
C GLY A 87 -3.18 -19.28 8.98
N HIS A 88 -3.63 -18.27 8.23
CA HIS A 88 -2.80 -17.56 7.27
C HIS A 88 -2.09 -16.33 7.82
N ASN A 89 -2.36 -15.91 9.06
CA ASN A 89 -1.71 -14.75 9.69
C ASN A 89 -0.83 -15.09 10.92
N GLN A 90 -0.46 -16.36 11.10
CA GLN A 90 0.45 -16.75 12.18
C GLN A 90 1.84 -16.14 11.99
N LEU A 91 2.49 -15.73 13.08
CA LEU A 91 3.85 -15.15 13.03
C LEU A 91 4.90 -16.19 13.39
N ASN A 92 6.04 -16.15 12.70
CA ASN A 92 7.21 -16.95 13.04
C ASN A 92 8.04 -16.32 14.18
N ALA A 93 9.19 -16.93 14.52
CA ALA A 93 10.07 -16.48 15.61
C ALA A 93 10.62 -15.06 15.40
N SER A 94 10.73 -14.60 14.16
CA SER A 94 11.14 -13.23 13.83
C SER A 94 9.97 -12.24 13.76
N GLY A 95 8.76 -12.65 14.12
CA GLY A 95 7.56 -11.83 14.04
C GLY A 95 7.04 -11.62 12.60
N ASN A 96 7.54 -12.38 11.62
CA ASN A 96 7.10 -12.28 10.23
C ASN A 96 5.86 -13.14 9.99
N SER A 97 4.91 -12.63 9.21
CA SER A 97 3.78 -13.42 8.69
C SER A 97 4.15 -14.08 7.34
N PRO A 98 3.39 -15.08 6.86
CA PRO A 98 3.61 -15.65 5.53
C PRO A 98 3.51 -14.61 4.41
N LEU A 99 2.73 -13.53 4.61
CA LEU A 99 2.60 -12.46 3.62
C LEU A 99 3.88 -11.63 3.56
N MET A 100 4.47 -11.32 4.72
CA MET A 100 5.74 -10.60 4.78
C MET A 100 6.85 -11.37 4.05
N TRP A 101 6.91 -12.69 4.19
CA TRP A 101 7.88 -13.51 3.43
C TRP A 101 7.63 -13.50 1.92
N ALA A 102 6.37 -13.57 1.47
CA ALA A 102 6.06 -13.44 0.04
C ALA A 102 6.51 -12.07 -0.51
N ILE A 103 6.31 -11.00 0.26
CA ILE A 103 6.70 -9.62 -0.10
C ILE A 103 8.24 -9.48 -0.15
N GLN A 104 8.94 -9.92 0.90
CA GLN A 104 10.41 -9.85 1.00
C GLN A 104 11.10 -10.58 -0.16
N ASN A 105 10.50 -11.67 -0.65
CA ASN A 105 11.02 -12.46 -1.78
C ASN A 105 10.45 -12.03 -3.14
N LYS A 106 9.67 -10.95 -3.18
CA LYS A 106 9.06 -10.36 -4.39
C LYS A 106 8.17 -11.32 -5.18
N HIS A 107 7.41 -12.15 -4.46
CA HIS A 107 6.54 -13.17 -5.05
C HIS A 107 5.11 -12.65 -5.24
N CYS A 108 4.89 -11.93 -6.35
CA CYS A 108 3.62 -11.27 -6.69
C CYS A 108 2.40 -12.22 -6.64
N GLU A 109 2.50 -13.43 -7.20
CA GLU A 109 1.36 -14.36 -7.27
C GLU A 109 0.99 -14.91 -5.88
N ALA A 110 1.99 -15.20 -5.02
CA ALA A 110 1.75 -15.57 -3.63
C ALA A 110 1.05 -14.45 -2.83
N VAL A 111 1.46 -13.18 -3.05
CA VAL A 111 0.81 -12.00 -2.46
C VAL A 111 -0.64 -11.87 -2.93
N LYS A 112 -0.88 -12.10 -4.22
CA LYS A 112 -2.20 -12.01 -4.86
C LYS A 112 -3.18 -13.06 -4.33
N GLU A 113 -2.78 -14.33 -4.24
CA GLU A 113 -3.64 -15.41 -3.73
C GLU A 113 -4.07 -15.18 -2.28
N LYS A 114 -3.11 -14.76 -1.43
CA LYS A 114 -3.41 -14.47 -0.03
C LYS A 114 -4.37 -13.29 0.15
N ARG A 115 -4.35 -12.31 -0.76
CA ARG A 115 -5.30 -11.17 -0.80
C ARG A 115 -6.73 -11.62 -1.07
N ILE A 116 -6.93 -12.52 -2.04
CA ILE A 116 -8.26 -12.94 -2.50
C ILE A 116 -9.07 -13.58 -1.38
N TYR A 117 -8.40 -14.34 -0.50
CA TYR A 117 -9.00 -14.97 0.67
C TYR A 117 -9.58 -13.99 1.70
N HIS A 118 -9.12 -12.73 1.71
CA HIS A 118 -9.46 -11.73 2.74
C HIS A 118 -10.52 -10.70 2.34
N SER A 119 -11.03 -10.72 1.09
CA SER A 119 -12.00 -9.74 0.61
C SER A 119 -13.43 -10.01 1.10
N GLY A 120 -13.65 -9.85 2.40
CA GLY A 120 -14.99 -9.71 2.97
C GLY A 120 -15.25 -8.26 3.34
N LYS A 121 -16.20 -7.61 2.64
CA LYS A 121 -17.14 -6.55 3.10
C LYS A 121 -17.31 -5.27 2.27
N LYS A 122 -16.54 -4.97 1.21
CA LYS A 122 -16.87 -3.86 0.30
C LYS A 122 -17.02 -4.33 -1.16
N LYS A 123 -18.27 -4.33 -1.66
CA LYS A 123 -18.63 -4.63 -3.05
C LYS A 123 -18.28 -3.43 -3.94
N THR A 124 -17.00 -3.27 -4.31
CA THR A 124 -16.60 -2.28 -5.32
C THR A 124 -16.87 -2.81 -6.73
N LYS A 125 -17.15 -1.97 -7.73
CA LYS A 125 -17.34 -2.43 -9.14
C LYS A 125 -16.17 -3.27 -9.67
N LEU A 126 -14.94 -2.98 -9.19
CA LEU A 126 -13.73 -3.76 -9.46
C LEU A 126 -13.79 -5.19 -8.86
N TYR A 127 -14.41 -5.34 -7.68
CA TYR A 127 -14.64 -6.63 -7.03
C TYR A 127 -15.58 -7.50 -7.86
N GLU A 128 -16.64 -6.94 -8.45
CA GLU A 128 -17.57 -7.70 -9.31
C GLU A 128 -16.95 -8.12 -10.66
N HIS A 129 -16.07 -7.31 -11.25
CA HIS A 129 -15.31 -7.72 -12.44
C HIS A 129 -14.29 -8.82 -12.13
N MET A 130 -13.48 -8.66 -11.07
CA MET A 130 -12.56 -9.72 -10.65
C MET A 130 -13.32 -10.99 -10.23
N ARG A 131 -14.45 -10.88 -9.54
CA ARG A 131 -15.30 -12.01 -9.11
C ARG A 131 -15.86 -12.81 -10.30
N LYS A 132 -16.27 -12.14 -11.39
CA LYS A 132 -16.79 -12.79 -12.61
C LYS A 132 -15.71 -13.59 -13.35
N ASP A 133 -14.50 -13.04 -13.45
CA ASP A 133 -13.37 -13.75 -14.05
C ASP A 133 -12.90 -14.93 -13.18
N PHE A 134 -13.11 -14.84 -11.86
CA PHE A 134 -12.75 -15.87 -10.87
C PHE A 134 -13.69 -17.08 -10.84
N LEU A 135 -15.00 -16.91 -11.07
CA LEU A 135 -15.97 -18.02 -11.05
C LEU A 135 -15.72 -19.07 -12.16
N GLN A 136 -14.91 -18.75 -13.17
CA GLN A 136 -14.54 -19.70 -14.23
C GLN A 136 -13.27 -20.52 -13.93
N ILE A 137 -12.51 -20.20 -12.88
CA ILE A 137 -11.28 -20.94 -12.54
C ILE A 137 -11.62 -21.93 -11.41
N SER A 138 -11.52 -23.23 -11.69
CA SER A 138 -11.50 -24.25 -10.63
C SER A 138 -10.35 -23.93 -9.66
N LEU A 139 -10.68 -23.37 -8.50
CA LEU A 139 -9.74 -22.75 -7.54
C LEU A 139 -8.68 -23.74 -7.03
N VAL A 140 -8.94 -25.04 -7.18
CA VAL A 140 -8.04 -26.14 -6.90
C VAL A 140 -8.27 -27.15 -8.03
N LYS A 141 -7.21 -27.58 -8.74
CA LYS A 141 -7.33 -28.62 -9.79
C LYS A 141 -8.09 -29.82 -9.22
N ASP A 142 -9.01 -30.40 -9.99
CA ASP A 142 -9.95 -31.44 -9.49
C ASP A 142 -9.26 -32.64 -8.82
N GLY A 143 -7.98 -32.89 -9.13
CA GLY A 143 -7.16 -33.93 -8.48
C GLY A 143 -6.68 -33.60 -7.05
N TYR A 144 -6.73 -32.34 -6.59
CA TYR A 144 -6.13 -31.90 -5.33
C TYR A 144 -7.12 -31.78 -4.16
N GLN A 145 -8.39 -32.18 -4.33
CA GLN A 145 -9.38 -32.12 -3.26
C GLN A 145 -9.12 -33.16 -2.15
N LEU A 146 -9.27 -32.77 -0.89
CA LEU A 146 -9.19 -33.68 0.25
C LEU A 146 -10.54 -34.36 0.51
N SER A 147 -10.51 -35.65 0.89
CA SER A 147 -11.72 -36.35 1.30
C SER A 147 -12.26 -35.79 2.63
N ALA A 148 -13.58 -35.86 2.84
CA ALA A 148 -14.21 -35.35 4.06
C ALA A 148 -13.63 -35.97 5.34
N HIS A 149 -13.20 -37.23 5.30
CA HIS A 149 -12.54 -37.90 6.41
C HIS A 149 -11.21 -37.23 6.79
N VAL A 150 -10.40 -36.85 5.79
CA VAL A 150 -9.11 -36.18 6.03
C VAL A 150 -9.34 -34.76 6.52
N LYS A 151 -10.30 -34.02 5.95
CA LYS A 151 -10.66 -32.67 6.41
C LYS A 151 -11.06 -32.66 7.88
N ASN A 152 -11.91 -33.62 8.29
CA ASN A 152 -12.29 -33.78 9.70
C ASN A 152 -11.11 -34.15 10.60
N LYS A 153 -10.21 -35.02 10.12
CA LYS A 153 -9.01 -35.45 10.86
C LYS A 153 -8.05 -34.30 11.13
N ILE A 154 -7.82 -33.42 10.15
CA ILE A 154 -6.90 -32.28 10.29
C ILE A 154 -7.57 -31.03 10.88
N ASN A 155 -8.82 -31.15 11.32
CA ASN A 155 -9.67 -30.05 11.80
C ASN A 155 -9.80 -28.89 10.78
N SER A 156 -9.83 -29.23 9.48
CA SER A 156 -10.07 -28.26 8.40
C SER A 156 -11.57 -28.00 8.27
N MET A 157 -11.97 -26.73 8.35
CA MET A 157 -13.37 -26.33 8.15
C MET A 157 -13.76 -26.48 6.68
N ASN A 158 -14.95 -27.02 6.39
CA ASN A 158 -15.51 -27.03 5.04
C ASN A 158 -15.94 -25.62 4.62
N PHE A 159 -14.97 -24.80 4.21
CA PHE A 159 -15.07 -23.36 4.01
C PHE A 159 -15.89 -22.96 2.75
N PHE A 160 -15.91 -23.81 1.71
CA PHE A 160 -16.35 -23.41 0.37
C PHE A 160 -17.86 -23.38 0.13
N GLY A 161 -18.63 -24.19 0.85
CA GLY A 161 -20.08 -24.27 0.62
C GLY A 161 -20.84 -23.00 0.99
N ASN A 162 -20.30 -22.14 1.87
CA ASN A 162 -21.05 -21.02 2.48
C ASN A 162 -20.44 -19.63 2.31
N ILE A 163 -19.20 -19.47 1.86
CA ILE A 163 -18.63 -18.12 1.60
C ILE A 163 -19.27 -17.45 0.40
N PHE A 164 -19.78 -18.27 -0.53
CA PHE A 164 -20.45 -17.82 -1.73
C PHE A 164 -21.98 -17.95 -1.63
N SER A 165 -22.53 -18.40 -0.49
CA SER A 165 -23.95 -18.72 -0.33
C SER A 165 -24.72 -17.77 0.60
N ASP A 166 -24.18 -16.59 0.91
CA ASP A 166 -24.92 -15.53 1.60
C ASP A 166 -25.86 -14.77 0.63
N ASP A 167 -26.62 -15.50 -0.19
CA ASP A 167 -27.77 -14.99 -0.93
C ASP A 167 -29.05 -15.52 -0.27
N HIS A 168 -29.47 -14.89 0.84
CA HIS A 168 -30.88 -14.80 1.21
C HIS A 168 -31.09 -13.58 2.12
N ASP A 169 -31.19 -12.42 1.47
CA ASP A 169 -31.92 -11.29 2.03
C ASP A 169 -33.42 -11.64 2.05
N GLY A 170 -34.08 -11.28 3.15
CA GLY A 170 -35.45 -11.65 3.43
C GLY A 170 -36.43 -11.03 2.44
N SER A 171 -37.04 -11.87 1.61
CA SER A 171 -38.30 -11.53 0.96
C SER A 171 -39.22 -12.74 0.99
N LEU A 172 -40.32 -12.60 1.72
CA LEU A 172 -41.46 -13.50 1.69
C LEU A 172 -41.99 -13.58 0.25
N GLY A 173 -41.86 -14.74 -0.40
CA GLY A 173 -42.38 -15.00 -1.73
C GLY A 173 -42.70 -16.48 -1.92
N ASN A 174 -43.98 -16.78 -2.13
CA ASN A 174 -44.59 -18.10 -2.31
C ASN A 174 -44.08 -18.91 -3.52
N GLY A 175 -44.03 -20.24 -3.36
CA GLY A 175 -44.11 -21.28 -4.41
C GLY A 175 -42.86 -21.40 -5.29
N ASP A 176 -42.36 -22.56 -5.72
CA ASP A 176 -42.96 -23.89 -5.90
C ASP A 176 -41.84 -24.96 -5.90
N SER A 177 -42.26 -26.20 -5.77
CA SER A 177 -41.51 -27.41 -5.45
C SER A 177 -40.87 -28.03 -6.70
N ARG A 178 -39.61 -28.48 -6.62
CA ARG A 178 -39.14 -29.74 -7.26
C ARG A 178 -37.76 -30.22 -6.73
N GLN A 179 -37.86 -31.35 -6.04
CA GLN A 179 -36.92 -32.43 -5.63
C GLN A 179 -35.63 -32.55 -6.48
N GLY A 180 -34.45 -33.02 -6.01
CA GLY A 180 -33.93 -33.68 -4.80
C GLY A 180 -32.41 -33.87 -5.03
N VAL A 181 -31.51 -34.13 -4.08
CA VAL A 181 -31.43 -35.23 -3.10
C VAL A 181 -30.34 -34.87 -2.08
N GLY A 182 -30.58 -35.13 -0.78
CA GLY A 182 -29.50 -35.32 0.21
C GLY A 182 -29.45 -34.40 1.42
N GLY A 183 -30.60 -34.01 2.00
CA GLY A 183 -30.64 -33.36 3.30
C GLY A 183 -30.36 -34.33 4.45
N ALA A 184 -29.31 -34.06 5.23
CA ALA A 184 -29.22 -34.45 6.63
C ALA A 184 -29.32 -33.18 7.47
N THR A 185 -30.50 -32.96 8.04
CA THR A 185 -30.85 -31.82 8.88
C THR A 185 -30.10 -31.91 10.21
N LEU A 186 -29.01 -31.15 10.37
CA LEU A 186 -28.36 -30.91 11.67
C LEU A 186 -28.74 -29.51 12.18
N ASN A 187 -29.98 -29.36 12.63
CA ASN A 187 -30.58 -28.11 13.14
C ASN A 187 -30.00 -27.59 14.48
N GLY A 188 -28.71 -27.82 14.74
CA GLY A 188 -27.98 -27.24 15.89
C GLY A 188 -26.56 -26.75 15.54
N GLN A 189 -26.11 -26.93 14.30
CA GLN A 189 -24.76 -26.55 13.86
C GLN A 189 -24.67 -25.15 13.24
N GLY A 190 -25.75 -24.58 12.72
CA GLY A 190 -25.71 -23.27 12.03
C GLY A 190 -25.14 -22.11 12.87
N GLU A 191 -25.53 -22.02 14.15
CA GLU A 191 -25.04 -20.99 15.08
C GLU A 191 -23.58 -21.22 15.51
N THR A 192 -23.17 -22.47 15.69
CA THR A 192 -21.78 -22.85 16.05
C THR A 192 -20.82 -22.63 14.88
N TRP A 193 -21.27 -22.90 13.65
CA TRP A 193 -20.51 -22.68 12.42
C TRP A 193 -20.32 -21.20 12.09
N GLY A 194 -21.39 -20.40 12.18
CA GLY A 194 -21.27 -18.95 12.00
C GLY A 194 -20.29 -18.32 13.00
N LYS A 195 -20.29 -18.80 14.24
CA LYS A 195 -19.32 -18.40 15.28
C LYS A 195 -17.89 -18.85 14.94
N GLN A 196 -17.71 -20.08 14.48
CA GLN A 196 -16.41 -20.61 14.05
C GLN A 196 -15.80 -19.83 12.88
N ILE A 197 -16.61 -19.49 11.87
CA ILE A 197 -16.17 -18.66 10.72
C ILE A 197 -15.77 -17.26 11.19
N ARG A 198 -16.55 -16.65 12.11
CA ARG A 198 -16.19 -15.35 12.69
C ARG A 198 -14.87 -15.41 13.46
N LEU A 199 -14.69 -16.41 14.33
CA LEU A 199 -13.45 -16.62 15.08
C LEU A 199 -12.26 -16.87 14.16
N TYR A 200 -12.43 -17.66 13.10
CA TYR A 200 -11.40 -17.89 12.10
C TYR A 200 -11.01 -16.60 11.36
N LYS A 201 -11.99 -15.77 10.97
CA LYS A 201 -11.74 -14.46 10.34
C LYS A 201 -11.04 -13.49 11.29
N GLU A 202 -11.47 -13.43 12.55
CA GLU A 202 -10.87 -12.57 13.58
C GLU A 202 -9.43 -12.98 13.90
N ALA A 203 -9.18 -14.28 14.10
CA ALA A 203 -7.85 -14.82 14.39
C ALA A 203 -6.85 -14.61 13.24
N ASN A 204 -7.35 -14.48 12.01
CA ASN A 204 -6.51 -14.28 10.83
C ASN A 204 -6.57 -12.86 10.25
N LYS A 205 -7.09 -11.88 10.99
CA LYS A 205 -7.09 -10.47 10.58
C LYS A 205 -5.66 -10.00 10.38
N ILE A 206 -5.30 -9.60 9.16
CA ILE A 206 -3.99 -9.03 8.85
C ILE A 206 -3.90 -7.62 9.42
N ASP A 207 -2.78 -7.28 10.05
CA ASP A 207 -2.49 -5.89 10.47
C ASP A 207 -1.30 -5.42 9.65
N LEU A 208 -1.54 -4.46 8.75
CA LEU A 208 -0.52 -3.96 7.81
C LEU A 208 0.61 -3.22 8.51
N LEU A 209 0.35 -2.68 9.71
CA LEU A 209 1.27 -1.83 10.46
C LEU A 209 1.96 -2.56 11.61
N LYS A 210 1.50 -3.77 11.96
CA LYS A 210 2.16 -4.60 12.95
C LYS A 210 3.62 -4.83 12.56
N LYS A 211 4.52 -4.41 13.44
CA LYS A 211 5.97 -4.55 13.26
C LYS A 211 6.42 -5.95 13.69
N ASN A 212 7.41 -6.46 12.96
CA ASN A 212 8.17 -7.66 13.32
C ASN A 212 9.33 -7.31 14.28
N GLU A 213 10.17 -8.29 14.63
CA GLU A 213 11.34 -8.09 15.52
C GLU A 213 12.41 -7.13 14.95
N PHE A 214 12.30 -6.77 13.67
CA PHE A 214 13.19 -5.85 12.96
C PHE A 214 12.57 -4.45 12.76
N ASP A 215 11.48 -4.14 13.46
CA ASP A 215 10.71 -2.90 13.31
C ASP A 215 10.10 -2.69 11.90
N LYS A 216 9.94 -3.76 11.13
CA LYS A 216 9.34 -3.73 9.78
C LYS A 216 7.89 -4.22 9.80
N SER A 217 7.00 -3.42 9.23
CA SER A 217 5.61 -3.77 8.95
C SER A 217 5.44 -4.31 7.52
N ILE A 218 4.29 -4.94 7.22
CA ILE A 218 3.94 -5.40 5.86
C ILE A 218 4.06 -4.24 4.86
N LEU A 219 3.58 -3.06 5.26
CA LEU A 219 3.66 -1.87 4.43
C LEU A 219 5.11 -1.43 4.19
N SER A 220 5.92 -1.36 5.24
CA SER A 220 7.33 -0.96 5.09
C SER A 220 8.13 -1.96 4.25
N GLU A 221 7.81 -3.25 4.32
CA GLU A 221 8.43 -4.27 3.48
C GLU A 221 7.97 -4.17 2.02
N ALA A 222 6.70 -3.83 1.78
CA ALA A 222 6.21 -3.62 0.41
C ALA A 222 6.93 -2.44 -0.26
N PHE A 223 7.19 -1.34 0.48
CA PHE A 223 8.03 -0.25 -0.01
C PHE A 223 9.49 -0.67 -0.25
N ASN A 224 10.09 -1.43 0.69
CA ASN A 224 11.46 -1.91 0.54
C ASN A 224 11.63 -2.94 -0.60
N ALA A 225 10.55 -3.66 -0.96
CA ALA A 225 10.58 -4.62 -2.05
C ALA A 225 10.84 -3.97 -3.42
N GLN A 226 10.62 -2.66 -3.56
CA GLN A 226 10.80 -1.90 -4.81
C GLN A 226 10.07 -2.58 -6.00
N ASP A 227 8.88 -3.13 -5.73
CA ASP A 227 8.03 -3.77 -6.73
C ASP A 227 6.65 -3.09 -6.68
N GLU A 228 6.36 -2.31 -7.73
CA GLU A 228 5.12 -1.54 -7.86
C GLU A 228 3.88 -2.44 -7.82
N ASN A 229 3.95 -3.65 -8.39
CA ASN A 229 2.82 -4.58 -8.40
C ASN A 229 2.51 -5.07 -6.99
N ILE A 230 3.54 -5.39 -6.20
CA ILE A 230 3.37 -5.82 -4.80
C ILE A 230 2.85 -4.67 -3.96
N LEU A 231 3.40 -3.46 -4.14
CA LEU A 231 2.93 -2.28 -3.42
C LEU A 231 1.45 -2.00 -3.75
N HIS A 232 1.06 -2.03 -5.03
CA HIS A 232 -0.33 -1.89 -5.44
C HIS A 232 -1.22 -3.01 -4.86
N LEU A 233 -0.76 -4.26 -4.84
CA LEU A 233 -1.51 -5.38 -4.26
C LEU A 233 -1.73 -5.22 -2.75
N VAL A 234 -0.76 -4.67 -2.03
CA VAL A 234 -0.85 -4.40 -0.59
C VAL A 234 -1.75 -3.18 -0.31
N LEU A 235 -1.62 -2.10 -1.07
CA LEU A 235 -2.39 -0.86 -0.90
C LEU A 235 -3.85 -0.98 -1.37
N SER A 236 -4.11 -1.80 -2.39
CA SER A 236 -5.48 -2.10 -2.88
C SER A 236 -6.26 -3.05 -1.97
N HIS A 237 -5.71 -3.46 -0.83
CA HIS A 237 -6.36 -4.33 0.13
C HIS A 237 -7.52 -3.57 0.84
N PRO A 238 -8.71 -4.17 1.05
CA PRO A 238 -9.83 -3.56 1.79
C PRO A 238 -9.54 -3.16 3.26
N MET A 239 -8.32 -3.38 3.74
CA MET A 239 -7.84 -3.06 5.09
C MET A 239 -6.72 -2.02 5.09
N SER A 240 -6.37 -1.45 3.93
CA SER A 240 -5.67 -0.17 3.89
C SER A 240 -6.49 0.91 4.61
N SER A 241 -7.79 0.69 4.85
CA SER A 241 -8.59 1.53 5.75
C SER A 241 -8.08 1.59 7.20
N VAL A 242 -7.23 0.67 7.64
CA VAL A 242 -6.56 0.77 8.96
C VAL A 242 -5.50 1.87 8.95
N LEU A 243 -4.94 2.20 7.77
CA LEU A 243 -4.09 3.39 7.60
C LEU A 243 -4.92 4.67 7.85
N ASP A 244 -6.22 4.64 7.59
CA ASP A 244 -7.13 5.77 7.80
C ASP A 244 -7.52 5.96 9.29
N GLU A 245 -7.36 4.94 10.16
CA GLU A 245 -7.84 4.96 11.57
C GLU A 245 -6.73 5.21 12.62
N GLN A 246 -5.44 5.09 12.29
CA GLN A 246 -4.35 5.15 13.29
C GLN A 246 -3.81 6.54 13.63
N ASP A 247 -4.22 7.61 12.93
CA ASP A 247 -3.82 8.99 13.28
C ASP A 247 -4.37 9.46 14.65
N GLY A 248 -5.25 8.68 15.30
CA GLY A 248 -5.69 8.94 16.67
C GLY A 248 -4.82 8.39 17.80
N ARG A 249 -3.84 7.49 17.53
CA ARG A 249 -3.03 6.86 18.62
C ARG A 249 -1.51 6.89 18.43
N ALA A 250 -1.00 7.26 17.26
CA ALA A 250 0.43 7.17 16.96
C ALA A 250 1.26 8.44 17.27
N VAL A 251 0.71 9.49 17.87
CA VAL A 251 1.45 10.75 18.13
C VAL A 251 2.30 10.73 19.41
N SER A 252 2.41 9.60 20.11
CA SER A 252 3.13 9.54 21.41
C SER A 252 4.53 8.93 21.38
N GLY A 253 5.06 8.48 20.24
CA GLY A 253 6.38 7.84 20.29
C GLY A 253 6.99 7.54 18.94
N MET A 254 7.71 8.51 18.38
CA MET A 254 9.02 8.33 17.69
C MET A 254 9.43 9.64 17.00
N CYS A 255 9.79 10.64 17.80
CA CYS A 255 10.77 11.66 17.41
C CYS A 255 11.81 11.75 18.54
N SER A 256 12.79 10.85 18.52
CA SER A 256 14.03 11.04 19.29
C SER A 256 15.19 11.15 18.30
N GLY A 257 15.59 12.39 18.02
CA GLY A 257 16.64 12.70 17.07
C GLY A 257 16.94 14.19 16.96
N VAL A 258 17.20 14.85 18.10
CA VAL A 258 18.05 16.05 18.27
C VAL A 258 17.67 17.32 17.49
N ALA A 259 17.06 18.30 18.18
CA ALA A 259 17.70 19.59 18.52
C ALA A 259 16.71 20.56 19.21
N ASN A 260 17.22 21.23 20.25
CA ASN A 260 16.56 22.16 21.16
C ASN A 260 15.97 23.42 20.51
N ARG A 261 14.82 23.90 21.00
CA ARG A 261 14.70 25.01 21.97
C ARG A 261 13.22 25.24 22.29
N GLY A 262 12.97 25.51 23.57
CA GLY A 262 11.62 25.55 24.14
C GLY A 262 10.84 26.82 23.80
N ASP A 263 9.52 26.68 23.83
CA ASP A 263 8.62 27.62 24.48
C ASP A 263 7.37 26.87 24.92
N SER A 264 6.83 27.30 26.06
CA SER A 264 5.80 26.64 26.85
C SER A 264 4.38 27.12 26.55
N ALA A 265 3.43 26.18 26.61
CA ALA A 265 1.95 26.28 26.78
C ALA A 265 1.07 26.13 25.52
N PRO A 266 -0.22 25.77 25.66
CA PRO A 266 -0.81 24.64 26.39
C PRO A 266 -1.70 23.75 25.48
N ASN A 267 -2.01 22.53 25.94
CA ASN A 267 -2.91 21.54 25.31
C ASN A 267 -4.23 22.14 24.78
N SER A 268 -4.53 21.88 23.50
CA SER A 268 -5.90 21.95 22.95
C SER A 268 -6.19 20.79 21.97
N HIS A 269 -7.01 19.85 22.45
CA HIS A 269 -8.08 19.10 21.77
C HIS A 269 -7.97 18.65 20.29
N ASN A 270 -8.12 17.33 20.07
CA ASN A 270 -8.82 16.62 18.98
C ASN A 270 -9.26 17.42 17.72
N ASP A 271 -8.32 17.84 16.86
CA ASP A 271 -8.66 18.71 15.72
C ASP A 271 -8.29 18.17 14.33
N THR A 272 -7.91 16.89 14.22
CA THR A 272 -7.39 16.26 12.99
C THR A 272 -8.30 15.18 12.38
N ALA A 273 -9.59 15.16 12.71
CA ALA A 273 -10.52 14.22 12.06
C ALA A 273 -10.59 14.51 10.54
N PHE A 274 -10.52 13.47 9.71
CA PHE A 274 -10.68 13.61 8.26
C PHE A 274 -12.09 14.10 7.92
N THR A 275 -12.19 15.04 6.99
CA THR A 275 -13.44 15.65 6.53
C THR A 275 -13.68 15.37 5.06
N THR A 276 -14.94 15.27 4.67
CA THR A 276 -15.39 15.22 3.25
C THR A 276 -15.85 16.60 2.76
N ASN A 277 -15.90 17.60 3.64
CA ASN A 277 -16.29 18.97 3.32
C ASN A 277 -15.05 19.83 3.14
N LEU A 278 -14.86 20.40 1.94
CA LEU A 278 -13.71 21.22 1.59
C LEU A 278 -13.57 22.48 2.47
N ALA A 279 -14.68 23.00 2.99
CA ALA A 279 -14.68 24.19 3.85
C ALA A 279 -14.03 23.95 5.22
N ASP A 280 -14.02 22.69 5.69
CA ASP A 280 -13.50 22.31 7.02
C ASP A 280 -12.07 21.74 6.94
N VAL A 281 -11.46 21.78 5.76
CA VAL A 281 -10.16 21.15 5.50
C VAL A 281 -9.02 21.90 6.19
N LYS A 282 -8.15 21.12 6.81
CA LYS A 282 -6.95 21.56 7.51
C LYS A 282 -5.72 20.87 6.92
N ILE A 283 -4.61 21.59 6.98
CA ILE A 283 -3.31 21.06 6.61
C ILE A 283 -2.81 20.18 7.75
N ILE A 284 -2.54 18.91 7.45
CA ILE A 284 -1.99 17.94 8.41
C ILE A 284 -0.52 17.64 8.17
N GLN A 285 -0.03 17.90 6.96
CA GLN A 285 1.36 17.70 6.60
C GLN A 285 1.83 18.78 5.63
N GLU A 286 3.07 19.23 5.81
CA GLU A 286 3.74 20.14 4.90
C GLU A 286 5.14 19.62 4.61
N CYS A 287 5.53 19.60 3.33
CA CYS A 287 6.87 19.25 2.91
C CYS A 287 7.36 20.28 1.90
N THR A 288 8.55 20.85 2.12
CA THR A 288 9.20 21.71 1.12
C THR A 288 10.24 20.89 0.36
N ARG A 289 10.02 20.72 -0.94
CA ARG A 289 10.98 20.09 -1.86
C ARG A 289 11.98 21.13 -2.35
N GLN A 290 13.24 20.72 -2.43
CA GLN A 290 14.32 21.47 -3.05
C GLN A 290 14.63 20.84 -4.40
N LEU A 291 14.45 21.61 -5.47
CA LEU A 291 14.50 21.11 -6.85
C LEU A 291 15.66 21.76 -7.60
N LEU A 292 16.62 20.92 -8.00
CA LEU A 292 17.62 21.27 -8.99
C LEU A 292 17.09 20.90 -10.38
N ILE A 293 16.53 21.88 -11.09
CA ILE A 293 15.93 21.65 -12.42
C ILE A 293 17.00 21.52 -13.51
N ASN A 294 18.11 22.24 -13.38
CA ASN A 294 19.19 22.22 -14.36
C ASN A 294 20.52 22.53 -13.70
N GLU A 295 21.45 21.57 -13.75
CA GLU A 295 22.79 21.67 -13.15
C GLU A 295 23.62 22.84 -13.71
N LYS A 296 23.30 23.31 -14.93
CA LYS A 296 23.95 24.45 -15.57
C LYS A 296 23.43 25.80 -15.07
N ALA A 297 22.30 25.82 -14.38
CA ALA A 297 21.73 27.04 -13.83
C ALA A 297 22.45 27.39 -12.52
N LYS A 298 23.39 28.33 -12.59
CA LYS A 298 24.17 28.80 -11.45
C LYS A 298 23.85 30.27 -11.13
N VAL A 299 23.82 30.60 -9.85
CA VAL A 299 23.59 31.95 -9.32
C VAL A 299 24.88 32.43 -8.67
N LYS A 300 25.25 33.69 -8.92
CA LYS A 300 26.44 34.30 -8.32
C LYS A 300 26.12 34.77 -6.89
N SER A 301 26.80 34.19 -5.91
CA SER A 301 26.75 34.58 -4.51
C SER A 301 28.15 35.04 -4.10
N GLY A 302 28.43 36.35 -4.24
CA GLY A 302 29.77 36.90 -4.02
C GLY A 302 30.81 36.37 -5.02
N GLU A 303 31.85 35.69 -4.52
CA GLU A 303 32.93 35.10 -5.32
C GLU A 303 32.64 33.64 -5.75
N SER A 304 31.58 33.02 -5.23
CA SER A 304 31.20 31.63 -5.55
C SER A 304 29.96 31.56 -6.45
N GLU A 305 29.91 30.51 -7.27
CA GLU A 305 28.72 30.14 -8.04
C GLU A 305 28.00 28.99 -7.35
N GLU A 306 26.74 29.20 -7.02
CA GLU A 306 25.87 28.21 -6.36
C GLU A 306 24.80 27.70 -7.32
N GLU A 307 24.24 26.54 -7.00
CA GLU A 307 23.15 25.95 -7.79
C GLU A 307 21.84 26.71 -7.59
N ALA A 308 21.10 26.92 -8.69
CA ALA A 308 19.77 27.51 -8.63
C ALA A 308 18.74 26.49 -8.12
N ILE A 309 18.60 26.41 -6.80
CA ILE A 309 17.64 25.52 -6.13
C ILE A 309 16.28 26.21 -6.01
N ILE A 310 15.27 25.62 -6.64
CA ILE A 310 13.88 26.07 -6.52
C ILE A 310 13.21 25.33 -5.36
N ARG A 311 12.55 26.09 -4.47
CA ARG A 311 11.79 25.54 -3.34
C ARG A 311 10.31 25.52 -3.67
N ILE A 312 9.67 24.38 -3.46
CA ILE A 312 8.23 24.22 -3.71
C ILE A 312 7.60 23.41 -2.59
N ARG A 313 6.44 23.85 -2.11
CA ARG A 313 5.70 23.21 -1.02
C ARG A 313 4.67 22.23 -1.55
N GLU A 314 4.63 21.08 -0.91
CA GLU A 314 3.63 20.02 -1.04
C GLU A 314 2.82 19.95 0.26
N ILE A 315 1.50 19.82 0.15
CA ILE A 315 0.56 19.90 1.27
C ILE A 315 -0.26 18.62 1.35
N GLY A 316 -0.24 17.99 2.52
CA GLY A 316 -1.19 16.94 2.91
C GLY A 316 -2.37 17.53 3.69
N LEU A 317 -3.58 17.22 3.25
CA LEU A 317 -4.83 17.69 3.86
C LEU A 317 -5.56 16.55 4.58
N ASN A 318 -6.28 16.84 5.66
CA ASN A 318 -7.23 15.89 6.27
C ASN A 318 -8.53 15.77 5.44
N TYR A 319 -8.44 15.75 4.11
CA TYR A 319 -9.58 15.72 3.20
C TYR A 319 -9.75 14.33 2.59
N PHE A 320 -10.98 13.80 2.62
CA PHE A 320 -11.35 12.55 1.99
C PHE A 320 -12.30 12.82 0.81
N GLY A 321 -11.74 12.93 -0.38
CA GLY A 321 -12.49 13.16 -1.61
C GLY A 321 -11.56 13.18 -2.81
N ASN A 322 -12.13 13.25 -4.02
CA ASN A 322 -11.33 13.43 -5.21
C ASN A 322 -10.74 14.85 -5.23
N SER A 323 -9.49 14.98 -5.66
CA SER A 323 -8.86 16.29 -5.88
C SER A 323 -9.49 17.09 -7.02
N PHE A 324 -10.26 16.41 -7.87
CA PHE A 324 -10.99 16.96 -8.99
C PHE A 324 -12.34 16.24 -9.12
N GLU A 325 -13.44 16.98 -9.19
CA GLU A 325 -14.77 16.42 -9.39
C GLU A 325 -15.02 16.12 -10.87
N ASP A 326 -14.90 14.85 -11.27
CA ASP A 326 -15.38 14.40 -12.57
C ASP A 326 -16.92 14.28 -12.52
N GLY A 327 -17.61 15.25 -13.13
CA GLY A 327 -19.09 15.32 -13.22
C GLY A 327 -19.79 14.10 -13.86
N LYS A 328 -19.01 13.11 -14.30
CA LYS A 328 -19.51 11.79 -14.74
C LYS A 328 -19.97 10.89 -13.58
N THR A 329 -19.58 11.19 -12.34
CA THR A 329 -19.81 10.29 -11.18
C THR A 329 -20.93 10.72 -10.24
N SER A 330 -21.25 12.01 -10.16
CA SER A 330 -22.25 12.54 -9.22
C SER A 330 -23.55 13.03 -9.88
N GLY A 331 -23.58 13.27 -11.19
CA GLY A 331 -24.74 13.90 -11.84
C GLY A 331 -24.99 15.35 -11.40
N GLU A 332 -24.07 15.91 -10.61
CA GLU A 332 -24.05 17.31 -10.16
C GLU A 332 -23.12 18.14 -11.06
N GLU A 333 -23.36 19.45 -11.11
CA GLU A 333 -22.56 20.40 -11.91
C GLU A 333 -21.10 20.39 -11.43
N VAL A 334 -20.15 20.28 -12.38
CA VAL A 334 -18.72 20.34 -12.07
C VAL A 334 -18.38 21.71 -11.49
N HIS A 335 -18.04 21.73 -10.21
CA HIS A 335 -17.67 22.94 -9.50
C HIS A 335 -16.15 23.15 -9.59
N SER A 336 -15.70 23.98 -10.54
CA SER A 336 -14.27 24.31 -10.74
C SER A 336 -13.58 24.91 -9.51
N HIS A 337 -14.36 25.41 -8.54
CA HIS A 337 -13.83 25.91 -7.27
C HIS A 337 -13.38 24.80 -6.31
N ASN A 338 -13.72 23.52 -6.56
CA ASN A 338 -13.28 22.38 -5.75
C ASN A 338 -11.98 21.73 -6.25
N ASP A 339 -11.32 22.31 -7.27
CA ASP A 339 -10.04 21.83 -7.79
C ASP A 339 -8.90 22.15 -6.82
N ILE A 340 -8.49 21.16 -6.03
CA ILE A 340 -7.36 21.25 -5.10
C ILE A 340 -6.10 20.60 -5.66
N THR A 341 -6.02 20.32 -6.97
CA THR A 341 -4.86 19.63 -7.56
C THR A 341 -3.54 20.38 -7.35
N GLY A 342 -3.58 21.70 -7.19
CA GLY A 342 -2.40 22.54 -6.96
C GLY A 342 -1.72 22.43 -5.60
N ILE A 343 -2.22 21.57 -4.71
CA ILE A 343 -1.55 21.24 -3.45
C ILE A 343 -0.42 20.20 -3.63
N ASN A 344 -0.46 19.47 -4.74
CA ASN A 344 0.50 18.43 -5.10
C ASN A 344 1.47 18.92 -6.17
N ILE A 345 2.66 18.30 -6.21
CA ILE A 345 3.63 18.51 -7.28
C ILE A 345 3.45 17.40 -8.30
N TRP A 346 2.80 17.71 -9.41
CA TRP A 346 2.58 16.75 -10.49
C TRP A 346 3.82 16.56 -11.36
N GLU A 347 4.02 15.36 -11.91
CA GLU A 347 5.15 15.04 -12.77
C GLU A 347 5.19 15.95 -14.01
N CYS A 348 4.03 16.35 -14.53
CA CYS A 348 3.94 17.30 -15.64
C CYS A 348 4.56 18.66 -15.29
N CYS A 349 4.45 19.13 -14.04
CA CYS A 349 5.07 20.37 -13.58
C CYS A 349 6.60 20.26 -13.61
N LEU A 350 7.16 19.11 -13.21
CA LEU A 350 8.60 18.84 -13.28
C LEU A 350 9.09 18.82 -14.73
N MET A 351 8.36 18.14 -15.62
CA MET A 351 8.70 18.05 -17.04
C MET A 351 8.67 19.41 -17.74
N ILE A 352 7.60 20.18 -17.53
CA ILE A 352 7.48 21.54 -18.10
C ILE A 352 8.59 22.45 -17.57
N SER A 353 8.89 22.39 -16.26
CA SER A 353 9.96 23.18 -15.65
C SER A 353 11.33 22.87 -16.27
N LYS A 354 11.60 21.58 -16.52
CA LYS A 354 12.81 21.15 -17.22
C LYS A 354 12.85 21.66 -18.66
N TRP A 355 11.76 21.55 -19.41
CA TRP A 355 11.67 22.04 -20.79
C TRP A 355 11.85 23.56 -20.89
N ILE A 356 11.21 24.32 -19.99
CA ILE A 356 11.39 25.77 -19.91
C ILE A 356 12.87 26.12 -19.67
N SER A 357 13.52 25.42 -18.74
CA SER A 357 14.94 25.61 -18.46
C SER A 357 15.82 25.36 -19.68
N ASP A 358 15.58 24.26 -20.40
CA ASP A 358 16.33 23.90 -21.61
C ASP A 358 16.07 24.88 -22.76
N LEU A 359 14.84 25.39 -22.90
CA LEU A 359 14.50 26.43 -23.87
C LEU A 359 15.23 27.75 -23.57
N CYS A 360 15.28 28.17 -22.31
CA CYS A 360 16.01 29.37 -21.90
C CYS A 360 17.53 29.22 -22.16
N LEU A 361 18.08 28.02 -21.98
CA LEU A 361 19.49 27.73 -22.26
C LEU A 361 19.79 27.77 -23.77
N GLN A 362 18.88 27.29 -24.62
CA GLN A 362 19.02 27.31 -26.07
C GLN A 362 18.79 28.70 -26.67
N ASN A 363 17.85 29.47 -26.11
CA ASN A 363 17.52 30.82 -26.53
C ASN A 363 17.35 31.75 -25.32
N SER A 364 18.44 32.43 -24.97
CA SER A 364 18.54 33.34 -23.82
C SER A 364 17.58 34.53 -23.87
N THR A 365 17.05 34.87 -25.05
CA THR A 365 16.18 36.04 -25.25
C THR A 365 14.71 35.67 -25.38
N LEU A 366 14.36 34.38 -25.27
CA LEU A 366 13.03 33.87 -25.57
C LEU A 366 11.92 34.58 -24.78
N PHE A 367 12.18 34.91 -23.52
CA PHE A 367 11.23 35.57 -22.60
C PHE A 367 11.59 37.02 -22.27
N SER A 368 12.63 37.59 -22.88
CA SER A 368 13.07 38.96 -22.59
C SER A 368 11.96 39.98 -22.88
N ASN A 369 11.64 40.82 -21.89
CA ASN A 369 10.58 41.82 -21.91
C ASN A 369 9.18 41.29 -22.26
N LYS A 370 8.91 39.99 -22.13
CA LYS A 370 7.59 39.43 -22.39
C LYS A 370 6.75 39.41 -21.12
N VAL A 371 5.44 39.56 -21.30
CA VAL A 371 4.43 39.20 -20.30
C VAL A 371 4.07 37.74 -20.54
N VAL A 372 4.26 36.90 -19.54
CA VAL A 372 3.95 35.47 -19.58
C VAL A 372 2.79 35.20 -18.65
N LEU A 373 1.80 34.45 -19.12
CA LEU A 373 0.62 34.06 -18.35
C LEU A 373 0.56 32.53 -18.27
N GLU A 374 0.53 32.00 -17.05
CA GLU A 374 0.25 30.59 -16.79
C GLU A 374 -1.21 30.42 -16.35
N LEU A 375 -1.95 29.56 -17.05
CA LEU A 375 -3.34 29.22 -16.77
C LEU A 375 -3.40 27.87 -16.05
N GLY A 376 -4.04 27.82 -14.88
CA GLY A 376 -4.16 26.59 -14.09
C GLY A 376 -2.80 26.12 -13.58
N ALA A 377 -2.10 27.01 -12.88
CA ALA A 377 -0.69 26.81 -12.54
C ALA A 377 -0.45 25.70 -11.51
N GLY A 378 -1.50 25.26 -10.79
CA GLY A 378 -1.38 24.23 -9.77
C GLY A 378 -0.41 24.67 -8.66
N SER A 379 0.78 24.05 -8.59
CA SER A 379 1.81 24.46 -7.60
C SER A 379 2.51 25.78 -7.94
N GLY A 380 2.42 26.27 -9.19
CA GLY A 380 3.16 27.44 -9.68
C GLY A 380 4.61 27.15 -10.08
N LEU A 381 5.03 25.88 -10.04
CA LEU A 381 6.42 25.48 -10.28
C LEU A 381 6.93 25.87 -11.68
N ALA A 382 6.09 25.81 -12.71
CA ALA A 382 6.51 26.13 -14.07
C ALA A 382 6.80 27.64 -14.23
N SER A 383 5.94 28.53 -13.73
CA SER A 383 6.22 29.97 -13.69
C SER A 383 7.44 30.34 -12.85
N ILE A 384 7.61 29.73 -11.67
CA ILE A 384 8.80 29.92 -10.82
C ILE A 384 10.05 29.48 -11.58
N SER A 385 10.00 28.34 -12.27
CA SER A 385 11.08 27.84 -13.10
C SER A 385 11.37 28.75 -14.29
N LEU A 386 10.35 29.31 -14.93
CA LEU A 386 10.50 30.27 -16.02
C LEU A 386 11.22 31.53 -15.54
N PHE A 387 10.73 32.14 -14.46
CA PHE A 387 11.34 33.35 -13.91
C PHE A 387 12.80 33.11 -13.54
N THR A 388 13.09 32.00 -12.87
CA THR A 388 14.45 31.62 -12.46
C THR A 388 15.37 31.45 -13.68
N HIS A 389 15.03 30.55 -14.60
CA HIS A 389 15.95 30.19 -15.68
C HIS A 389 16.05 31.27 -16.77
N ALA A 390 14.97 32.00 -17.03
CA ALA A 390 15.03 33.14 -17.96
C ALA A 390 15.95 34.25 -17.42
N ASN A 391 16.00 34.46 -16.09
CA ASN A 391 16.91 35.44 -15.50
C ASN A 391 18.36 34.93 -15.36
N ILE A 392 18.58 33.62 -15.21
CA ILE A 392 19.93 33.05 -15.16
C ILE A 392 20.57 33.04 -16.54
N PHE A 393 19.86 32.54 -17.56
CA PHE A 393 20.43 32.32 -18.89
C PHE A 393 20.41 33.54 -19.80
N ARG A 394 20.04 34.74 -19.31
CA ARG A 394 19.93 35.99 -20.11
C ARG A 394 21.22 36.51 -20.75
N ASN A 395 22.35 35.80 -20.65
CA ASN A 395 23.63 36.01 -21.34
C ASN A 395 24.08 37.48 -21.46
N GLY A 396 24.04 38.24 -20.34
CA GLY A 396 24.47 39.64 -20.29
C GLY A 396 23.44 40.67 -20.76
N THR A 397 22.27 40.25 -21.23
CA THR A 397 21.12 41.14 -21.39
C THR A 397 20.51 41.40 -20.01
N ASN A 398 20.30 42.66 -19.63
CA ASN A 398 19.66 43.01 -18.35
C ASN A 398 18.13 42.77 -18.38
N GLN A 399 17.64 41.91 -19.28
CA GLN A 399 16.22 41.82 -19.62
C GLN A 399 15.73 40.37 -19.51
N GLY A 400 15.25 40.03 -18.31
CA GLY A 400 14.39 38.87 -18.08
C GLY A 400 12.94 39.14 -18.52
N PRO A 401 11.98 38.29 -18.10
CA PRO A 401 10.56 38.57 -18.33
C PRO A 401 10.15 39.94 -17.76
N ASN A 402 9.21 40.59 -18.43
CA ASN A 402 8.60 41.84 -17.96
C ASN A 402 7.61 41.55 -16.84
N GLN A 403 6.80 40.51 -17.00
CA GLN A 403 5.81 40.09 -16.01
C GLN A 403 5.53 38.59 -16.14
N VAL A 404 5.35 37.90 -15.00
CA VAL A 404 4.92 36.49 -14.96
C VAL A 404 3.65 36.40 -14.12
N VAL A 405 2.52 36.23 -14.80
CA VAL A 405 1.19 36.15 -14.18
C VAL A 405 0.84 34.68 -13.96
N ILE A 406 0.73 34.29 -12.69
CA ILE A 406 0.37 32.93 -12.29
C ILE A 406 -1.11 32.93 -11.92
N THR A 407 -1.93 32.13 -12.61
CA THR A 407 -3.39 32.10 -12.38
C THR A 407 -3.88 30.70 -12.07
N ASP A 408 -4.87 30.65 -11.18
CA ASP A 408 -5.62 29.46 -10.84
C ASP A 408 -7.03 29.86 -10.40
N VAL A 409 -7.97 28.92 -10.40
CA VAL A 409 -9.38 29.17 -10.07
C VAL A 409 -9.63 28.97 -8.58
N ASN A 410 -8.88 28.07 -7.93
CA ASN A 410 -9.11 27.72 -6.54
C ASN A 410 -8.33 28.65 -5.59
N PRO A 411 -8.99 29.31 -4.61
CA PRO A 411 -8.33 30.23 -3.68
C PRO A 411 -7.26 29.58 -2.80
N PHE A 412 -7.43 28.30 -2.44
CA PHE A 412 -6.46 27.55 -1.65
C PHE A 412 -5.20 27.27 -2.48
N THR A 413 -5.37 26.87 -3.74
CA THR A 413 -4.27 26.73 -4.71
C THR A 413 -3.53 28.06 -4.91
N LEU A 414 -4.25 29.18 -5.09
CA LEU A 414 -3.65 30.51 -5.18
C LEU A 414 -2.85 30.88 -3.92
N SER A 415 -3.35 30.54 -2.73
CA SER A 415 -2.61 30.75 -1.47
C SER A 415 -1.33 29.92 -1.43
N ASN A 416 -1.36 28.67 -1.90
CA ASN A 416 -0.17 27.81 -1.98
C ASN A 416 0.84 28.35 -3.02
N ILE A 417 0.38 28.80 -4.18
CA ILE A 417 1.21 29.46 -5.20
C ILE A 417 1.90 30.69 -4.60
N SER A 418 1.15 31.55 -3.89
CA SER A 418 1.71 32.74 -3.25
C SER A 418 2.79 32.38 -2.23
N HIS A 419 2.56 31.35 -1.43
CA HIS A 419 3.55 30.81 -0.50
C HIS A 419 4.81 30.29 -1.23
N ASN A 420 4.64 29.55 -2.32
CA ASN A 420 5.72 29.02 -3.15
C ASN A 420 6.58 30.12 -3.79
N VAL A 421 5.97 31.22 -4.24
CA VAL A 421 6.70 32.39 -4.74
C VAL A 421 7.55 33.00 -3.62
N LEU A 422 7.00 33.14 -2.41
CA LEU A 422 7.73 33.68 -1.26
C LEU A 422 8.86 32.77 -0.77
N LEU A 423 8.71 31.44 -0.86
CA LEU A 423 9.79 30.49 -0.54
C LEU A 423 11.06 30.68 -1.39
N ASN A 424 10.95 31.36 -2.53
CA ASN A 424 12.04 31.65 -3.45
C ASN A 424 12.46 33.13 -3.45
N GLU A 425 12.04 33.92 -2.47
CA GLU A 425 12.28 35.37 -2.46
C GLU A 425 13.77 35.75 -2.49
N GLU A 426 14.63 34.99 -1.79
CA GLU A 426 16.08 35.20 -1.77
C GLU A 426 16.68 34.95 -3.15
N LEU A 427 16.34 33.81 -3.75
CA LEU A 427 16.74 33.45 -5.12
C LEU A 427 16.30 34.53 -6.11
N PHE A 428 15.04 34.94 -6.06
CA PHE A 428 14.52 35.98 -6.96
C PHE A 428 15.18 37.34 -6.73
N GLY A 429 15.47 37.70 -5.49
CA GLY A 429 16.20 38.92 -5.14
C GLY A 429 17.60 38.98 -5.77
N HIS A 430 18.31 37.86 -5.82
CA HIS A 430 19.61 37.76 -6.50
C HIS A 430 19.50 37.87 -8.02
N LEU A 431 18.40 37.40 -8.61
CA LEU A 431 18.18 37.37 -10.06
C LEU A 431 17.66 38.72 -10.60
N ASP A 432 16.72 39.34 -9.90
CA ASP A 432 16.12 40.61 -10.27
C ASP A 432 15.62 41.36 -9.03
N SER A 433 16.24 42.50 -8.72
CA SER A 433 15.83 43.34 -7.58
C SER A 433 14.37 43.82 -7.63
N ALA A 434 13.76 43.86 -8.81
CA ALA A 434 12.39 44.29 -9.03
C ALA A 434 11.40 43.10 -9.11
N TRP A 435 11.82 41.88 -8.77
CA TRP A 435 11.01 40.66 -8.95
C TRP A 435 9.60 40.74 -8.35
N ARG A 436 9.40 41.41 -7.21
CA ARG A 436 8.07 41.54 -6.57
C ARG A 436 7.06 42.30 -7.43
N SER A 437 7.53 43.14 -8.35
CA SER A 437 6.70 43.95 -9.25
C SER A 437 6.50 43.32 -10.63
N LYS A 438 7.17 42.19 -10.88
CA LYS A 438 7.11 41.40 -12.11
C LYS A 438 6.29 40.15 -11.87
#